data_AF-A0A965G140-F1
#
_entry.id   AF-A0A965G140-F1
#
_cell.length_a   1.000
_cell.length_b   1.000
_cell.length_c   1.000
_cell.angle_alpha   90.00
_cell.angle_beta   90.00
_cell.angle_gamma   90.00
#
_symmetry.space_group_name_H-M   'P 1'
#
loop_
_entity.id
_entity.type
_entity.pdbx_description
1 polymer ?
#
loop_
_entity_poly.entity_id
_entity_poly.type
_entity_poly.pdbx_seq_one_letter_code
_entity_poly.pdbx_strand_id
1 'polypeptide(L)'
;MRAAFALLLVLLCGACRAASALPEVDLAPTMRPSAMVVAGVEGILIRGNTTLAEGAKVRLRVTTSQGTTYEATSVAQAGVFAARFPADFQPPAKLVPAVLYVDATGAVEFGGPQAKLSQSEITLFVSVGGIRPELPLVFMDDFTDGQGKKDAESAQWNRNRTLANLFMRSRGAALMRIQKPSFDLAAPADWQWFKNSATLYSRIEVGSALRA
;
A
#
# COMPACT_ATOMS: atom_id res chain seq x y z
N MET A 1 25.86 -57.36 -0.57
CA MET A 1 25.92 -55.98 -0.03
C MET A 1 26.92 -55.19 -0.87
N ARG A 2 26.57 -53.94 -1.24
CA ARG A 2 27.26 -53.02 -2.20
C ARG A 2 26.64 -52.97 -3.61
N ALA A 3 25.48 -52.33 -3.71
CA ALA A 3 24.99 -51.66 -4.92
C ALA A 3 23.78 -50.77 -4.57
N ALA A 4 23.97 -49.81 -3.66
CA ALA A 4 22.92 -48.86 -3.27
C ALA A 4 23.48 -47.46 -2.99
N PHE A 5 24.58 -47.10 -3.67
CA PHE A 5 25.30 -45.84 -3.44
C PHE A 5 25.57 -45.04 -4.73
N ALA A 6 24.74 -45.28 -5.76
CA ALA A 6 24.82 -44.57 -7.04
C ALA A 6 23.49 -43.93 -7.46
N LEU A 7 22.56 -43.71 -6.51
CA LEU A 7 21.28 -43.04 -6.76
C LEU A 7 20.98 -41.94 -5.71
N LEU A 8 22.03 -41.30 -5.19
CA LEU A 8 21.89 -40.20 -4.23
C LEU A 8 22.79 -39.00 -4.55
N LEU A 9 23.12 -38.79 -5.84
CA LEU A 9 23.88 -37.61 -6.28
C LEU A 9 23.27 -36.85 -7.47
N VAL A 10 22.08 -37.24 -7.96
CA VAL A 10 21.36 -36.52 -9.03
C VAL A 10 20.16 -35.73 -8.49
N LEU A 11 19.80 -35.91 -7.21
CA LEU A 11 18.72 -35.13 -6.56
C LEU A 11 19.20 -33.80 -5.94
N LEU A 12 20.48 -33.44 -6.09
CA LEU A 12 21.07 -32.22 -5.49
C LEU A 12 21.16 -31.01 -6.44
N CYS A 13 20.73 -31.12 -7.70
CA CYS A 13 20.64 -29.98 -8.63
C CYS A 13 19.19 -29.49 -8.91
N GLY A 14 18.19 -30.09 -8.26
CA GLY A 14 16.77 -29.78 -8.51
C GLY A 14 16.16 -28.74 -7.56
N ALA A 15 16.87 -28.33 -6.51
CA ALA A 15 16.47 -27.16 -5.73
C ALA A 15 17.00 -25.90 -6.41
N CYS A 16 16.51 -25.64 -7.62
CA CYS A 16 16.30 -24.27 -8.03
C CYS A 16 15.31 -23.72 -6.99
N ARG A 17 15.83 -23.21 -5.87
CA ARG A 17 15.13 -22.27 -5.03
C ARG A 17 14.51 -21.32 -6.04
N ALA A 18 13.19 -21.32 -6.14
CA ALA A 18 12.50 -20.15 -6.61
C ALA A 18 12.97 -19.06 -5.65
N ALA A 19 14.07 -18.38 -6.01
CA ALA A 19 14.32 -17.05 -5.53
C ALA A 19 13.01 -16.37 -5.86
N SER A 20 12.19 -16.14 -4.84
CA SER A 20 11.08 -15.22 -4.94
C SER A 20 11.74 -13.96 -5.45
N ALA A 21 11.71 -13.75 -6.77
CA ALA A 21 12.44 -12.67 -7.41
C ALA A 21 11.98 -11.44 -6.67
N LEU A 22 12.93 -10.76 -6.02
CA LEU A 22 12.63 -9.50 -5.36
C LEU A 22 11.91 -8.64 -6.40
N PRO A 23 10.89 -7.87 -5.98
CA PRO A 23 10.21 -7.00 -6.93
C PRO A 23 11.26 -6.13 -7.63
N GLU A 24 11.00 -5.81 -8.89
CA GLU A 24 11.87 -4.99 -9.75
C GLU A 24 12.26 -3.67 -9.09
N VAL A 25 11.41 -3.20 -8.18
CA VAL A 25 11.59 -2.05 -7.31
C VAL A 25 11.45 -2.52 -5.85
N ASP A 26 12.36 -2.11 -4.96
CA ASP A 26 12.34 -2.42 -3.53
C ASP A 26 12.48 -1.16 -2.66
N LEU A 27 11.44 -0.86 -1.87
CA LEU A 27 11.40 0.28 -0.94
C LEU A 27 11.92 -0.03 0.47
N ALA A 28 12.35 -1.27 0.77
CA ALA A 28 12.91 -1.62 2.07
C ALA A 28 14.02 -0.67 2.57
N PRO A 29 14.88 -0.08 1.71
CA PRO A 29 15.87 0.91 2.15
C PRO A 29 15.28 2.17 2.82
N THR A 30 14.06 2.60 2.46
CA THR A 30 13.38 3.75 3.08
C THR A 30 12.98 3.46 4.53
N MET A 31 12.63 2.21 4.84
CA MET A 31 12.12 1.78 6.14
C MET A 31 13.21 1.62 7.21
N ARG A 32 14.48 1.88 6.86
CA ARG A 32 15.62 1.71 7.76
C ARG A 32 16.09 3.05 8.35
N PRO A 33 16.41 3.11 9.65
CA PRO A 33 16.34 2.01 10.62
C PRO A 33 14.92 1.74 11.17
N SER A 34 13.95 2.61 10.87
CA SER A 34 12.57 2.48 11.33
C SER A 34 11.59 3.06 10.31
N ALA A 35 10.37 2.52 10.30
CA ALA A 35 9.22 3.09 9.61
C ALA A 35 8.71 4.39 10.28
N MET A 36 9.14 4.65 11.51
CA MET A 36 8.83 5.88 12.24
C MET A 36 9.84 6.95 11.85
N VAL A 37 9.36 8.01 11.21
CA VAL A 37 10.18 9.08 10.66
C VAL A 37 9.90 10.37 11.42
N VAL A 38 10.92 10.97 12.01
CA VAL A 38 10.86 12.36 12.49
C VAL A 38 11.36 13.23 11.35
N ALA A 39 10.46 13.91 10.66
CA ALA A 39 10.80 14.66 9.48
C ALA A 39 11.19 16.10 9.81
N GLY A 40 12.33 16.53 9.25
CA GLY A 40 12.82 17.90 9.34
C GLY A 40 12.38 18.76 8.15
N VAL A 41 12.98 19.94 8.04
CA VAL A 41 12.69 20.91 6.96
C VAL A 41 12.93 20.35 5.56
N GLU A 42 13.93 19.47 5.42
CA GLU A 42 14.30 18.80 4.16
C GLU A 42 13.31 17.70 3.75
N GLY A 43 12.26 17.45 4.52
CA GLY A 43 11.30 16.39 4.21
C GLY A 43 11.84 14.98 4.44
N ILE A 44 11.33 14.04 3.66
CA ILE A 44 11.60 12.60 3.77
C ILE A 44 12.23 12.12 2.48
N LEU A 45 13.40 11.50 2.59
CA LEU A 45 14.04 10.82 1.46
C LEU A 45 13.42 9.42 1.29
N ILE A 46 12.60 9.27 0.26
CA ILE A 46 12.10 7.98 -0.21
C ILE A 46 13.16 7.43 -1.18
N ARG A 47 13.72 6.27 -0.87
CA ARG A 47 14.77 5.61 -1.65
C ARG A 47 14.56 4.11 -1.74
N GLY A 48 15.06 3.51 -2.80
CA GLY A 48 14.99 2.08 -2.98
C GLY A 48 16.06 1.53 -3.90
N ASN A 49 16.11 0.20 -3.95
CA ASN A 49 16.90 -0.54 -4.92
C ASN A 49 16.01 -0.90 -6.11
N THR A 50 16.61 -1.08 -7.28
CA THR A 50 15.88 -1.54 -8.47
C THR A 50 16.77 -2.35 -9.39
N THR A 51 16.16 -3.30 -10.10
CA THR A 51 16.78 -4.05 -11.19
C THR A 51 16.47 -3.47 -12.56
N LEU A 52 15.78 -2.33 -12.63
CA LEU A 52 15.55 -1.60 -13.86
C LEU A 52 16.87 -1.19 -14.52
N ALA A 53 16.86 -1.10 -15.85
CA ALA A 53 17.98 -0.55 -16.61
C ALA A 53 18.26 0.91 -16.19
N GLU A 54 19.51 1.31 -16.25
CA GLU A 54 19.90 2.70 -15.99
C GLU A 54 19.17 3.66 -16.94
N GLY A 55 18.69 4.77 -16.40
CA GLY A 55 17.86 5.73 -17.15
C GLY A 55 16.37 5.39 -17.19
N ALA A 56 15.95 4.20 -16.76
CA ALA A 56 14.54 3.85 -16.68
C ALA A 56 13.80 4.66 -15.61
N LYS A 57 12.50 4.89 -15.83
CA LYS A 57 11.65 5.63 -14.89
C LYS A 57 11.16 4.73 -13.76
N VAL A 58 11.21 5.24 -12.54
CA VAL A 58 10.52 4.69 -11.37
C VAL A 58 9.42 5.66 -10.98
N ARG A 59 8.17 5.21 -11.03
CA ARG A 59 7.02 5.99 -10.58
C ARG A 59 6.87 5.82 -9.08
N LEU A 60 6.70 6.91 -8.35
CA LEU A 60 6.41 6.91 -6.92
C LEU A 60 5.05 7.54 -6.66
N ARG A 61 4.33 6.98 -5.69
CA ARG A 61 3.07 7.53 -5.20
C ARG A 61 3.09 7.56 -3.70
N VAL A 62 2.69 8.70 -3.13
CA VAL A 62 2.46 8.88 -1.70
C VAL A 62 0.99 9.18 -1.50
N THR A 63 0.28 8.33 -0.76
CA THR A 63 -1.06 8.63 -0.28
C THR A 63 -1.01 8.88 1.22
N THR A 64 -1.53 10.01 1.66
CA THR A 64 -1.59 10.36 3.09
C THR A 64 -2.76 9.65 3.77
N SER A 65 -2.68 9.49 5.08
CA SER A 65 -3.79 9.07 5.95
C SER A 65 -5.05 9.94 5.85
N GLN A 66 -4.96 11.16 5.29
CA GLN A 66 -6.12 12.00 4.99
C GLN A 66 -6.73 11.74 3.61
N GLY A 67 -6.20 10.78 2.84
CA GLY A 67 -6.71 10.38 1.54
C GLY A 67 -6.28 11.31 0.39
N THR A 68 -5.25 12.14 0.58
CA THR A 68 -4.64 12.92 -0.50
C THR A 68 -3.46 12.15 -1.12
N THR A 69 -3.42 12.07 -2.45
CA THR A 69 -2.39 11.36 -3.22
C THR A 69 -1.48 12.34 -3.95
N TYR A 70 -0.19 12.03 -3.97
CA TYR A 70 0.85 12.76 -4.68
C TYR A 70 1.72 11.79 -5.47
N GLU A 71 2.21 12.21 -6.63
CA GLU A 71 3.08 11.40 -7.49
C GLU A 71 4.40 12.09 -7.80
N ALA A 72 5.45 11.28 -7.98
CA ALA A 72 6.75 11.72 -8.47
C ALA A 72 7.28 10.69 -9.47
N THR A 73 8.29 11.09 -10.25
CA THR A 73 9.06 10.17 -11.08
C THR A 73 10.54 10.35 -10.76
N SER A 74 11.20 9.25 -10.40
CA SER A 74 12.66 9.17 -10.28
C SER A 74 13.22 8.43 -11.49
N VAL A 75 14.52 8.55 -11.70
CA VAL A 75 15.27 7.74 -12.66
C VAL A 75 16.08 6.68 -11.91
N ALA A 76 16.15 5.47 -12.47
CA ALA A 76 17.03 4.41 -11.98
C ALA A 76 18.48 4.73 -12.36
N GLN A 77 19.36 4.79 -11.37
CA GLN A 77 20.78 5.07 -11.57
C GLN A 77 21.60 4.16 -10.64
N ALA A 78 22.60 3.47 -11.17
CA ALA A 78 23.44 2.54 -10.41
C ALA A 78 22.65 1.56 -9.52
N GLY A 79 21.50 1.05 -10.00
CA GLY A 79 20.64 0.12 -9.27
C GLY A 79 19.81 0.74 -8.14
N VAL A 80 19.72 2.06 -8.05
CA VAL A 80 18.93 2.78 -7.03
C VAL A 80 18.03 3.83 -7.66
N PHE A 81 17.05 4.30 -6.88
CA PHE A 81 16.21 5.45 -7.20
C PHE A 81 15.90 6.22 -5.91
N ALA A 82 15.58 7.51 -6.02
CA ALA A 82 15.21 8.32 -4.87
C ALA A 82 14.33 9.52 -5.26
N ALA A 83 13.47 9.92 -4.33
CA ALA A 83 12.70 11.16 -4.38
C ALA A 83 12.49 11.70 -2.96
N ARG A 84 12.41 13.01 -2.83
CA ARG A 84 12.22 13.73 -1.58
C ARG A 84 10.78 14.20 -1.47
N PHE A 85 10.04 13.67 -0.49
CA PHE A 85 8.70 14.13 -0.18
C PHE A 85 8.76 15.27 0.86
N PRO A 86 8.07 16.41 0.65
CA PRO A 86 7.13 16.70 -0.44
C PRO A 86 7.73 17.32 -1.69
N ALA A 87 9.00 17.76 -1.66
CA ALA A 87 9.60 18.65 -2.67
C ALA A 87 9.48 18.15 -4.12
N ASP A 88 9.66 16.85 -4.34
CA ASP A 88 9.71 16.25 -5.69
C ASP A 88 8.33 15.78 -6.19
N PHE A 89 7.28 15.94 -5.37
CA PHE A 89 5.97 15.35 -5.62
C PHE A 89 4.96 16.39 -6.11
N GLN A 90 4.05 15.93 -6.97
CA GLN A 90 2.97 16.72 -7.57
C GLN A 90 1.59 16.14 -7.24
N PRO A 91 0.56 16.98 -7.02
CA PRO A 91 0.65 18.44 -6.86
C PRO A 91 1.51 18.82 -5.62
N PRO A 92 1.92 20.09 -5.47
CA PRO A 92 2.78 20.49 -4.36
C PRO A 92 2.17 20.09 -3.01
N ALA A 93 2.91 19.27 -2.25
CA ALA A 93 2.48 18.77 -0.97
C ALA A 93 3.08 19.60 0.18
N LYS A 94 2.43 19.54 1.35
CA LYS A 94 3.01 20.02 2.61
C LYS A 94 3.36 18.83 3.48
N LEU A 95 4.50 18.92 4.14
CA LEU A 95 4.88 17.93 5.14
C LEU A 95 4.12 18.22 6.44
N VAL A 96 3.25 17.30 6.82
CA VAL A 96 2.46 17.34 8.05
C VAL A 96 2.58 15.98 8.75
N PRO A 97 2.32 15.89 10.06
CA PRO A 97 2.21 14.60 10.74
C PRO A 97 1.15 13.74 10.06
N ALA A 98 1.55 12.60 9.52
CA ALA A 98 0.66 11.67 8.82
C ALA A 98 1.23 10.26 8.78
N VAL A 99 0.35 9.27 8.66
CA VAL A 99 0.75 7.99 8.04
C VAL A 99 0.83 8.21 6.53
N LEU A 100 1.95 7.80 5.91
CA LEU A 100 2.16 7.83 4.46
C LEU A 100 2.18 6.41 3.93
N TYR A 101 1.32 6.12 2.97
CA TYR A 101 1.35 4.91 2.16
C TYR A 101 2.16 5.20 0.91
N VAL A 102 3.31 4.55 0.78
CA VAL A 102 4.27 4.82 -0.30
C VAL A 102 4.33 3.61 -1.21
N ASP A 103 4.02 3.83 -2.48
CA ASP A 103 4.16 2.85 -3.55
C ASP A 103 5.27 3.29 -4.51
N ALA A 104 6.02 2.32 -5.05
CA ALA A 104 6.93 2.55 -6.15
C ALA A 104 6.85 1.41 -7.16
N THR A 105 6.90 1.74 -8.45
CA THR A 105 6.79 0.76 -9.53
C THR A 105 7.59 1.18 -10.77
N GLY A 106 8.15 0.20 -11.48
CA GLY A 106 8.70 0.38 -12.82
C GLY A 106 7.65 0.28 -13.93
N ALA A 107 6.42 -0.15 -13.59
CA ALA A 107 5.34 -0.31 -14.56
C ALA A 107 4.66 1.02 -14.93
N VAL A 108 3.85 0.95 -16.00
CA VAL A 108 3.05 2.09 -16.46
C VAL A 108 1.99 2.51 -15.44
N GLU A 109 1.46 1.59 -14.63
CA GLU A 109 0.41 1.87 -13.66
C GLU A 109 0.65 1.16 -12.32
N PHE A 110 0.08 1.71 -11.26
CA PHE A 110 0.06 1.08 -9.93
C PHE A 110 -1.06 0.05 -9.86
N GLY A 111 -0.80 -1.08 -9.20
CA GLY A 111 -1.82 -2.11 -8.93
C GLY A 111 -2.29 -2.90 -10.15
N GLY A 112 -1.69 -2.70 -11.32
CA GLY A 112 -1.96 -3.47 -12.53
C GLY A 112 -1.57 -4.95 -12.42
N PRO A 113 -1.81 -5.77 -13.47
CA PRO A 113 -1.59 -7.23 -13.42
C PRO A 113 -0.17 -7.66 -13.03
N GLN A 114 0.84 -6.81 -13.31
CA GLN A 114 2.24 -7.07 -13.01
C GLN A 114 2.68 -6.59 -11.62
N ALA A 115 1.82 -5.93 -10.84
CA ALA A 115 2.19 -5.28 -9.58
C ALA A 115 2.88 -6.21 -8.58
N LYS A 116 2.57 -7.52 -8.59
CA LYS A 116 3.26 -8.50 -7.72
C LYS A 116 4.77 -8.53 -7.92
N LEU A 117 5.21 -8.30 -9.16
CA LEU A 117 6.60 -8.38 -9.61
C LEU A 117 7.25 -7.00 -9.76
N SER A 118 6.49 -5.96 -10.12
CA SER A 118 7.05 -4.65 -10.45
C SER A 118 6.86 -3.57 -9.39
N GLN A 119 6.00 -3.80 -8.38
CA GLN A 119 5.66 -2.81 -7.36
C GLN A 119 6.16 -3.21 -5.97
N SER A 120 6.61 -2.20 -5.22
CA SER A 120 6.86 -2.30 -3.78
C SER A 120 6.06 -1.24 -3.04
N GLU A 121 5.66 -1.56 -1.82
CA GLU A 121 4.75 -0.76 -1.00
C GLU A 121 5.27 -0.76 0.44
N ILE A 122 5.26 0.40 1.08
CA ILE A 122 5.61 0.56 2.49
C ILE A 122 4.66 1.54 3.16
N THR A 123 4.68 1.56 4.49
CA THR A 123 3.95 2.54 5.30
C THR A 123 4.93 3.24 6.24
N LEU A 124 4.90 4.58 6.24
CA LEU A 124 5.71 5.41 7.12
C LEU A 124 4.84 6.14 8.12
N PHE A 125 5.29 6.22 9.36
CA PHE A 125 4.65 6.99 10.43
C PHE A 125 5.45 8.28 10.64
N VAL A 126 4.93 9.40 10.12
CA VAL A 126 5.67 10.65 10.06
C VAL A 126 5.26 11.57 11.20
N SER A 127 6.25 11.97 12.01
CA SER A 127 6.12 13.04 13.00
C SER A 127 6.81 14.31 12.50
N VAL A 128 6.22 15.47 12.76
CA VAL A 128 6.76 16.79 12.39
C VAL A 128 6.67 17.71 13.60
N GLY A 129 7.77 18.38 13.97
CA GLY A 129 7.77 19.28 15.13
C GLY A 129 7.39 18.61 16.45
N GLY A 130 7.68 17.31 16.62
CA GLY A 130 7.30 16.52 17.80
C GLY A 130 5.85 16.03 17.82
N ILE A 131 5.03 16.42 16.84
CA ILE A 131 3.64 15.99 16.73
C ILE A 131 3.58 14.65 15.99
N ARG A 132 2.87 13.68 16.56
CA ARG A 132 2.67 12.34 15.98
C ARG A 132 1.47 12.29 15.03
N PRO A 133 1.48 11.36 14.06
CA PRO A 133 0.34 11.20 13.16
C PRO A 133 -0.86 10.58 13.87
N GLU A 134 -2.06 10.97 13.47
CA GLU A 134 -3.27 10.20 13.77
C GLU A 134 -3.28 8.93 12.92
N LEU A 135 -3.70 7.81 13.53
CA LEU A 135 -3.79 6.53 12.84
C LEU A 135 -5.18 6.39 12.20
N PRO A 136 -5.26 6.16 10.88
CA PRO A 136 -6.54 6.03 10.21
C PRO A 136 -7.24 4.72 10.59
N LEU A 137 -8.54 4.80 10.90
CA LEU A 137 -9.39 3.65 11.28
C LEU A 137 -10.28 3.19 10.11
N VAL A 138 -9.78 3.17 8.88
CA VAL A 138 -10.61 3.01 7.66
C VAL A 138 -11.45 1.73 7.63
N PHE A 139 -10.95 0.64 8.22
CA PHE A 139 -11.67 -0.64 8.30
C PHE A 139 -12.41 -0.85 9.62
N MET A 140 -12.33 0.12 10.54
CA MET A 140 -12.98 0.09 11.86
C MET A 140 -13.99 1.23 12.05
N ASP A 141 -14.04 2.17 11.10
CA ASP A 141 -14.99 3.27 11.03
C ASP A 141 -16.33 2.77 10.49
N ASP A 142 -17.43 3.19 11.10
CA ASP A 142 -18.80 2.80 10.73
C ASP A 142 -19.39 3.70 9.62
N PHE A 143 -18.52 4.50 8.99
CA PHE A 143 -18.84 5.51 7.98
C PHE A 143 -19.80 6.58 8.47
N THR A 144 -19.89 6.82 9.78
CA THR A 144 -20.71 7.88 10.37
C THR A 144 -19.82 9.03 10.85
N ASP A 145 -20.19 10.28 10.54
CA ASP A 145 -19.50 11.45 11.09
C ASP A 145 -20.11 11.97 12.39
N GLY A 146 -19.47 12.98 13.00
CA GLY A 146 -19.94 13.59 14.25
C GLY A 146 -21.30 14.31 14.15
N GLN A 147 -21.83 14.50 12.93
CA GLN A 147 -23.17 15.04 12.69
C GLN A 147 -24.21 13.93 12.44
N GLY A 148 -23.79 12.66 12.47
CA GLY A 148 -24.64 11.51 12.20
C GLY A 148 -24.86 11.21 10.72
N LYS A 149 -24.17 11.92 9.80
CA LYS A 149 -24.23 11.61 8.36
C LYS A 149 -23.46 10.35 8.05
N LYS A 150 -23.94 9.57 7.08
CA LYS A 150 -23.46 8.22 6.80
C LYS A 150 -22.94 8.05 5.39
N ASP A 151 -22.12 7.03 5.20
CA ASP A 151 -21.65 6.57 3.89
C ASP A 151 -21.10 7.74 3.07
N ALA A 152 -21.60 7.93 1.84
CA ALA A 152 -21.19 9.00 0.94
C ALA A 152 -21.45 10.43 1.45
N GLU A 153 -22.33 10.59 2.44
CA GLU A 153 -22.66 11.88 3.04
C GLU A 153 -21.76 12.23 4.24
N SER A 154 -21.02 11.25 4.76
CA SER A 154 -20.08 11.44 5.87
C SER A 154 -18.91 12.33 5.46
N ALA A 155 -18.53 13.26 6.33
CA ALA A 155 -17.32 14.07 6.14
C ALA A 155 -16.04 13.23 5.95
N GLN A 156 -16.04 11.98 6.43
CA GLN A 156 -14.91 11.06 6.37
C GLN A 156 -14.88 10.23 5.07
N TRP A 157 -15.94 10.30 4.25
CA TRP A 157 -16.15 9.45 3.08
C TRP A 157 -14.97 9.46 2.12
N ASN A 158 -14.51 10.64 1.71
CA ASN A 158 -13.44 10.76 0.72
C ASN A 158 -12.14 10.10 1.20
N ARG A 159 -11.79 10.31 2.47
CA ARG A 159 -10.62 9.66 3.09
C ARG A 159 -10.78 8.15 3.09
N ASN A 160 -11.91 7.64 3.60
CA ASN A 160 -12.14 6.21 3.72
C ASN A 160 -12.21 5.52 2.34
N ARG A 161 -12.88 6.14 1.35
CA ARG A 161 -12.90 5.69 -0.04
C ARG A 161 -11.50 5.61 -0.62
N THR A 162 -10.69 6.67 -0.50
CA THR A 162 -9.33 6.66 -1.04
C THR A 162 -8.51 5.52 -0.43
N LEU A 163 -8.54 5.36 0.89
CA LEU A 163 -7.71 4.37 1.58
C LEU A 163 -8.20 2.93 1.38
N ALA A 164 -9.51 2.70 1.34
CA ALA A 164 -10.07 1.39 0.96
C ALA A 164 -9.71 1.04 -0.48
N ASN A 165 -9.85 1.99 -1.42
CA ASN A 165 -9.47 1.79 -2.81
C ASN A 165 -7.97 1.52 -2.97
N LEU A 166 -7.13 2.27 -2.26
CA LEU A 166 -5.69 2.06 -2.23
C LEU A 166 -5.36 0.63 -1.80
N PHE A 167 -5.91 0.18 -0.66
CA PHE A 167 -5.66 -1.16 -0.15
C PHE A 167 -6.17 -2.24 -1.10
N MET A 168 -7.40 -2.15 -1.59
CA MET A 168 -7.99 -3.19 -2.45
C MET A 168 -7.27 -3.33 -3.79
N ARG A 169 -6.58 -2.28 -4.24
CA ARG A 169 -5.76 -2.28 -5.47
C ARG A 169 -4.27 -2.58 -5.21
N SER A 170 -3.87 -2.66 -3.95
CA SER A 170 -2.47 -2.84 -3.54
C SER A 170 -1.90 -4.22 -3.87
N ARG A 171 -0.57 -4.29 -3.94
CA ARG A 171 0.20 -5.55 -3.96
C ARG A 171 -0.05 -6.35 -2.69
N GLY A 172 -0.17 -5.71 -1.53
CA GLY A 172 -0.54 -6.37 -0.28
C GLY A 172 -1.82 -7.21 -0.41
N ALA A 173 -2.90 -6.60 -0.91
CA ALA A 173 -4.14 -7.32 -1.19
C ALA A 173 -3.97 -8.43 -2.25
N ALA A 174 -3.08 -8.22 -3.23
CA ALA A 174 -2.79 -9.21 -4.28
C ALA A 174 -2.08 -10.46 -3.73
N LEU A 175 -1.19 -10.27 -2.76
CA LEU A 175 -0.52 -11.36 -2.04
C LEU A 175 -1.51 -12.11 -1.13
N MET A 176 -2.43 -11.37 -0.50
CA MET A 176 -3.52 -11.94 0.31
C MET A 176 -4.64 -12.58 -0.51
N ARG A 177 -4.61 -12.47 -1.84
CA ARG A 177 -5.64 -12.99 -2.78
C ARG A 177 -7.03 -12.37 -2.57
N ILE A 178 -7.09 -11.15 -2.05
CA ILE A 178 -8.32 -10.37 -1.89
C ILE A 178 -8.36 -9.12 -2.79
N GLN A 179 -7.31 -8.91 -3.59
CA GLN A 179 -7.24 -7.75 -4.49
C GLN A 179 -8.43 -7.72 -5.45
N LYS A 180 -8.92 -6.51 -5.69
CA LYS A 180 -9.85 -6.23 -6.76
C LYS A 180 -9.35 -4.98 -7.50
N PRO A 181 -8.63 -5.14 -8.63
CA PRO A 181 -7.94 -4.04 -9.32
C PRO A 181 -8.86 -2.89 -9.75
N SER A 182 -10.12 -3.19 -10.07
CA SER A 182 -11.14 -2.21 -10.43
C SER A 182 -12.00 -1.76 -9.24
N PHE A 183 -11.66 -2.13 -8.00
CA PHE A 183 -12.46 -1.80 -6.83
C PHE A 183 -12.61 -0.29 -6.67
N ASP A 184 -13.85 0.17 -6.54
CA ASP A 184 -14.13 1.54 -6.13
C ASP A 184 -15.24 1.55 -5.09
N LEU A 185 -14.94 2.02 -3.88
CA LEU A 185 -15.91 2.07 -2.78
C LEU A 185 -17.17 2.88 -3.11
N ALA A 186 -17.11 3.83 -4.06
CA ALA A 186 -18.29 4.55 -4.52
C ALA A 186 -19.16 3.78 -5.52
N ALA A 187 -18.65 2.70 -6.13
CA ALA A 187 -19.44 1.86 -7.01
C ALA A 187 -20.41 1.01 -6.17
N PRO A 188 -21.73 1.01 -6.45
CA PRO A 188 -22.71 0.34 -5.60
C PRO A 188 -22.43 -1.15 -5.35
N ALA A 189 -21.95 -1.87 -6.37
CA ALA A 189 -21.60 -3.29 -6.26
C ALA A 189 -20.41 -3.52 -5.31
N ASP A 190 -19.39 -2.68 -5.40
CA ASP A 190 -18.19 -2.76 -4.57
C ASP A 190 -18.45 -2.33 -3.13
N TRP A 191 -19.30 -1.30 -2.94
CA TRP A 191 -19.80 -0.90 -1.63
C TRP A 191 -20.54 -2.06 -0.94
N GLN A 192 -21.45 -2.71 -1.66
CA GLN A 192 -22.20 -3.82 -1.10
C GLN A 192 -21.30 -5.01 -0.76
N TRP A 193 -20.34 -5.32 -1.64
CA TRP A 193 -19.34 -6.35 -1.35
C TRP A 193 -18.50 -6.00 -0.10
N PHE A 194 -18.07 -4.74 0.03
CA PHE A 194 -17.26 -4.26 1.13
C PHE A 194 -17.99 -4.42 2.47
N LYS A 195 -19.26 -4.01 2.55
CA LYS A 195 -20.09 -4.24 3.75
C LYS A 195 -20.26 -5.73 4.09
N ASN A 196 -20.36 -6.58 3.08
CA ASN A 196 -20.54 -8.01 3.32
C ASN A 196 -19.25 -8.73 3.73
N SER A 197 -18.08 -8.18 3.37
CA SER A 197 -16.80 -8.91 3.42
C SER A 197 -15.76 -8.29 4.36
N ALA A 198 -15.81 -6.97 4.55
CA ALA A 198 -14.73 -6.21 5.19
C ALA A 198 -15.17 -5.42 6.43
N THR A 199 -16.47 -5.14 6.60
CA THR A 199 -16.96 -4.53 7.85
C THR A 199 -17.24 -5.62 8.88
N LEU A 200 -16.54 -5.56 10.02
CA LEU A 200 -16.75 -6.48 11.16
C LEU A 200 -18.08 -6.26 11.90
N TYR A 201 -18.86 -5.26 11.50
CA TYR A 201 -20.12 -4.91 12.12
C TYR A 201 -21.25 -4.96 11.09
N SER A 202 -21.78 -6.15 10.82
CA SER A 202 -23.21 -6.20 10.51
C SER A 202 -23.94 -5.87 11.81
N ARG A 203 -24.89 -4.93 11.77
CA ARG A 203 -25.89 -4.85 12.83
C ARG A 203 -26.50 -6.24 12.93
N ILE A 204 -26.35 -6.88 14.08
CA ILE A 204 -27.39 -7.81 14.52
C ILE A 204 -28.63 -6.93 14.64
N GLU A 205 -29.53 -6.98 13.66
CA GLU A 205 -30.88 -6.48 13.82
C GLU A 205 -31.58 -7.39 14.83
N VAL A 206 -31.28 -7.20 16.11
CA VAL A 206 -32.13 -7.73 17.18
C VAL A 206 -33.35 -6.81 17.21
N GLY A 207 -34.44 -7.22 16.56
CA GLY A 207 -35.77 -6.74 16.95
C GLY A 207 -36.76 -6.44 15.84
N SER A 208 -37.28 -7.48 15.18
CA SER A 208 -38.68 -7.46 14.71
C SER A 208 -39.38 -8.82 14.79
N ALA A 209 -38.86 -9.78 15.56
CA ALA A 209 -39.47 -11.09 15.76
C ALA A 209 -40.03 -11.31 17.19
N LEU A 210 -40.34 -10.24 17.93
CA LEU A 210 -41.04 -10.29 19.23
C LEU A 210 -42.27 -9.37 19.28
N ARG A 211 -42.96 -9.22 18.14
CA ARG A 211 -44.33 -8.70 18.09
C ARG A 211 -45.15 -9.50 17.08
N ALA A 212 -45.52 -10.71 17.48
CA ALA A 212 -46.76 -11.40 17.11
C ALA A 212 -46.97 -12.54 18.10
#